data_AF-A0A6P0DY14-F1
#
_entry.id   AF-A0A6P0DY14-F1
#
_cell.length_a   1.000
_cell.length_b   1.000
_cell.length_c   1.000
_cell.angle_alpha   90.00
_cell.angle_beta   90.00
_cell.angle_gamma   90.00
#
_symmetry.space_group_name_H-M   'P 1'
#
loop_
_entity.id
_entity.type
_entity.pdbx_description
1 polymer ?
#
loop_
_entity_poly.entity_id
_entity_poly.type
_entity_poly.pdbx_seq_one_letter_code
_entity_poly.pdbx_strand_id
1 'polypeptide(L)'
;VLPVMVLMMPMTLYAGHLSDKIGRKPVMLLGCVGLFVLSIPALLLIRMGTVLPVFSGLLILGALLSTFTGVMPSSLPALFPTKIRYGALAIGFNVSVSLFGGTTPLVTAWLVDRTGNLMMPAYYL
;
A
#
# COMPACT_ATOMS: atom_id res chain seq x y z
N VAL A 1 3.18 -16.26 -3.34
CA VAL A 1 3.72 -14.88 -3.22
C VAL A 1 4.49 -14.46 -4.48
N LEU A 2 5.49 -15.22 -4.93
CA LEU A 2 6.19 -14.98 -6.21
C LEU A 2 5.28 -14.71 -7.43
N PRO A 3 4.22 -15.50 -7.70
CA PRO A 3 3.33 -15.23 -8.84
C PRO A 3 2.54 -13.92 -8.70
N VAL A 4 2.23 -13.49 -7.47
CA VAL A 4 1.58 -12.19 -7.22
C VAL A 4 2.54 -11.05 -7.58
N MET A 5 3.80 -11.16 -7.21
CA MET A 5 4.82 -10.14 -7.52
C MET A 5 5.02 -9.97 -9.03
N VAL A 6 5.01 -11.08 -9.79
CA VAL A 6 5.10 -11.05 -11.26
C VAL A 6 3.87 -10.38 -11.88
N LEU A 7 2.66 -10.64 -11.35
CA LEU A 7 1.42 -10.00 -11.82
C LEU A 7 1.31 -8.53 -11.43
N MET A 8 1.95 -8.12 -10.33
CA MET A 8 1.99 -6.72 -9.91
C MET A 8 2.82 -5.85 -10.86
N MET A 9 3.86 -6.37 -11.51
CA MET A 9 4.71 -5.60 -12.44
C MET A 9 3.96 -4.96 -13.63
N PRO A 10 3.08 -5.66 -14.37
CA PRO A 10 2.27 -5.02 -15.40
C PRO A 10 1.16 -4.15 -14.80
N MET A 11 0.62 -4.50 -13.62
CA MET A 11 -0.40 -3.69 -12.94
C MET A 11 0.13 -2.33 -12.49
N THR A 12 1.39 -2.24 -12.04
CA THR A 12 2.03 -0.97 -11.64
C THR A 12 2.25 -0.06 -12.82
N LEU A 13 2.67 -0.61 -13.96
CA LEU A 13 2.79 0.14 -15.21
C LEU A 13 1.42 0.66 -15.68
N TYR A 14 0.38 -0.17 -15.61
CA TYR A 14 -0.97 0.23 -15.98
C TYR A 14 -1.56 1.29 -15.03
N ALA A 15 -1.36 1.14 -13.72
CA ALA A 15 -1.80 2.10 -12.72
C ALA A 15 -1.05 3.44 -12.85
N GLY A 16 0.24 3.41 -13.20
CA GLY A 16 1.03 4.59 -13.54
C GLY A 16 0.47 5.31 -14.77
N HIS A 17 0.20 4.57 -15.85
CA HIS A 17 -0.41 5.13 -17.06
C HIS A 17 -1.81 5.71 -16.82
N LEU A 18 -2.61 5.04 -16.00
CA LEU A 18 -3.95 5.48 -15.63
C LEU A 18 -3.90 6.74 -14.74
N SER A 19 -2.91 6.83 -13.84
CA SER A 19 -2.62 8.04 -13.07
C SER A 19 -2.22 9.22 -13.94
N ASP A 20 -1.40 8.99 -14.96
CA ASP A 20 -0.97 10.05 -15.86
C ASP A 20 -2.15 10.61 -16.69
N LYS A 21 -3.19 9.80 -16.93
CA LYS A 21 -4.39 10.19 -17.69
C LYS A 21 -5.51 10.82 -16.85
N ILE A 22 -5.78 10.29 -15.65
CA ILE A 22 -6.88 10.74 -14.77
C ILE A 22 -6.43 11.86 -13.80
N GLY A 23 -5.13 12.01 -13.61
CA GLY A 23 -4.54 12.95 -12.67
C GLY A 23 -4.12 12.26 -11.37
N ARG A 24 -3.00 12.75 -10.81
CA ARG A 24 -2.29 12.10 -9.70
C ARG A 24 -3.08 12.11 -8.39
N LYS A 25 -3.79 13.21 -8.11
CA LYS A 25 -4.55 13.43 -6.88
C LYS A 25 -5.75 12.47 -6.72
N PRO A 26 -6.65 12.30 -7.71
CA PRO A 26 -7.77 11.37 -7.58
C PRO A 26 -7.34 9.90 -7.50
N VAL A 27 -6.28 9.51 -8.21
CA VAL A 27 -5.77 8.13 -8.17
C VAL A 27 -5.14 7.79 -6.82
N MET A 28 -4.39 8.72 -6.23
CA MET A 28 -3.85 8.54 -4.88
C MET A 28 -4.97 8.48 -3.83
N LEU A 29 -6.02 9.29 -3.97
CA LEU A 29 -7.17 9.30 -3.06
C LEU A 29 -8.02 8.03 -3.20
N LEU A 30 -8.21 7.52 -4.42
CA LEU A 30 -8.80 6.21 -4.69
C LEU A 30 -7.99 5.07 -4.06
N GLY A 31 -6.66 5.16 -4.09
CA GLY A 31 -5.78 4.22 -3.40
C GLY A 31 -5.96 4.25 -1.88
N CYS A 32 -6.02 5.44 -1.26
CA CYS A 32 -6.27 5.59 0.18
C CYS A 32 -7.66 5.04 0.58
N VAL A 33 -8.71 5.46 -0.11
CA VAL A 33 -10.09 5.01 0.15
C VAL A 33 -10.21 3.51 -0.12
N GLY A 34 -9.56 3.03 -1.18
CA GLY A 34 -9.50 1.62 -1.52
C GLY A 34 -8.78 0.79 -0.47
N LEU A 35 -7.68 1.29 0.12
CA LEU A 35 -7.04 0.63 1.26
C LEU A 35 -7.99 0.56 2.46
N PHE A 36 -8.64 1.66 2.83
CA PHE A 36 -9.54 1.70 3.97
C PHE A 36 -10.74 0.73 3.81
N VAL A 37 -11.32 0.66 2.61
CA VAL A 37 -12.50 -0.18 2.34
C VAL A 37 -12.14 -1.64 2.04
N LEU A 38 -11.08 -1.89 1.25
CA LEU A 38 -10.72 -3.24 0.81
C LEU A 38 -9.73 -3.95 1.76
N SER A 39 -9.15 -3.27 2.75
CA SER A 39 -8.31 -3.89 3.78
C SER A 39 -9.05 -5.01 4.53
N ILE A 40 -10.30 -4.74 4.94
CA ILE A 40 -11.16 -5.71 5.66
C ILE A 40 -11.43 -6.98 4.84
N PRO A 41 -11.99 -6.93 3.61
CA PRO A 41 -12.23 -8.12 2.82
C PRO A 41 -10.95 -8.83 2.37
N ALA A 42 -9.86 -8.09 2.12
CA ALA A 42 -8.58 -8.71 1.74
C ALA A 42 -8.00 -9.56 2.89
N LEU A 43 -8.03 -9.06 4.13
CA LEU A 43 -7.56 -9.81 5.30
C LEU A 43 -8.47 -10.99 5.66
N LEU A 44 -9.78 -10.85 5.46
CA LEU A 44 -10.73 -11.96 5.56
C LEU A 44 -10.41 -13.10 4.58
N LEU A 45 -10.14 -12.75 3.31
CA LEU A 45 -9.77 -13.70 2.25
C LEU A 45 -8.44 -14.38 2.54
N ILE A 46 -7.46 -13.66 3.08
CA ILE A 46 -6.16 -14.24 3.49
C ILE A 46 -6.36 -15.22 4.66
N ARG A 47 -7.26 -14.93 5.59
CA ARG A 47 -7.49 -15.79 6.77
C ARG A 47 -8.17 -17.12 6.44
N MET A 48 -8.89 -17.23 5.32
CA MET A 48 -9.49 -18.50 4.90
C MET A 48 -8.47 -19.63 4.66
N GLY A 49 -7.16 -19.31 4.56
CA GLY A 49 -6.08 -20.30 4.52
C GLY A 49 -6.01 -21.13 3.23
N THR A 50 -6.97 -20.96 2.32
CA THR A 50 -7.05 -21.65 1.03
C THR A 50 -6.31 -20.84 -0.03
N VAL A 51 -5.64 -21.52 -0.96
CA VAL A 51 -4.71 -20.92 -1.94
C VAL A 51 -5.37 -19.83 -2.81
N LEU A 52 -6.61 -20.05 -3.25
CA LEU A 52 -7.38 -19.13 -4.10
C LEU A 52 -7.80 -17.82 -3.37
N PRO A 53 -8.45 -17.88 -2.18
CA PRO A 53 -8.75 -16.69 -1.38
C PRO A 53 -7.51 -15.86 -1.03
N VAL A 54 -6.44 -16.50 -0.56
CA VAL A 54 -5.18 -15.82 -0.21
C VAL A 54 -4.58 -15.10 -1.42
N PHE A 55 -4.60 -15.76 -2.58
CA PHE A 55 -4.13 -15.15 -3.82
C PHE A 55 -4.94 -13.91 -4.19
N SER A 56 -6.28 -13.97 -4.12
CA SER A 56 -7.14 -12.83 -4.42
C SER A 56 -6.96 -11.66 -3.45
N GLY A 57 -6.82 -11.92 -2.15
CA GLY A 57 -6.57 -10.89 -1.14
C GLY A 57 -5.21 -10.20 -1.34
N LEU A 58 -4.17 -10.97 -1.65
CA LEU A 58 -2.85 -10.43 -1.98
C LEU A 58 -2.87 -9.62 -3.28
N LEU A 59 -3.66 -10.03 -4.28
CA LEU A 59 -3.81 -9.32 -5.55
C LEU A 59 -4.51 -7.97 -5.34
N ILE A 60 -5.55 -7.91 -4.50
CA ILE A 60 -6.25 -6.68 -4.13
C ILE A 60 -5.31 -5.69 -3.43
N LEU A 61 -4.62 -6.14 -2.38
CA LEU A 61 -3.64 -5.31 -1.66
C LEU A 61 -2.49 -4.89 -2.59
N GLY A 62 -2.05 -5.80 -3.45
CA GLY A 62 -1.03 -5.54 -4.46
C GLY A 62 -1.45 -4.48 -5.47
N ALA A 63 -2.68 -4.54 -5.99
CA ALA A 63 -3.20 -3.55 -6.94
C ALA A 63 -3.32 -2.14 -6.31
N LEU A 64 -3.71 -2.08 -5.03
CA LEU A 64 -3.76 -0.82 -4.28
C LEU A 64 -2.36 -0.26 -4.02
N LEU A 65 -1.43 -1.09 -3.57
CA LEU A 65 -0.04 -0.70 -3.37
C LEU A 65 0.61 -0.25 -4.67
N SER A 66 0.29 -0.94 -5.76
CA SER A 66 0.73 -0.65 -7.12
C SER A 66 0.36 0.78 -7.53
N THR A 67 -0.88 1.19 -7.21
CA THR A 67 -1.37 2.55 -7.42
C THR A 67 -0.55 3.57 -6.62
N PHE A 68 -0.16 3.26 -5.39
CA PHE A 68 0.73 4.12 -4.60
C PHE A 68 2.14 4.22 -5.20
N THR A 69 2.74 3.09 -5.56
CA THR A 69 4.10 3.04 -6.10
C THR A 69 4.25 3.68 -7.47
N GLY A 70 3.19 3.68 -8.29
CA GLY A 70 3.17 4.34 -9.59
C GLY A 70 3.05 5.88 -9.51
N VAL A 71 2.38 6.40 -8.47
CA VAL A 71 2.06 7.84 -8.34
C VAL A 71 3.03 8.60 -7.42
N MET A 72 3.63 7.92 -6.43
CA MET A 72 4.65 8.49 -5.55
C MET A 72 5.84 9.14 -6.29
N PRO A 73 6.53 8.46 -7.24
CA PRO A 73 7.73 9.01 -7.85
C PRO A 73 7.43 10.19 -8.80
N SER A 74 6.20 10.34 -9.28
CA SER A 74 5.81 11.46 -10.15
C SER A 74 5.32 12.68 -9.35
N SER A 75 4.62 12.47 -8.23
CA SER A 75 3.98 13.53 -7.45
C SER A 75 4.93 14.21 -6.45
N LEU A 76 5.76 13.43 -5.77
CA LEU A 76 6.62 13.90 -4.69
C LEU A 76 7.68 14.92 -5.18
N PRO A 77 8.30 14.74 -6.36
CA PRO A 77 9.03 15.77 -7.10
C PRO A 77 8.41 17.15 -7.28
N ALA A 78 7.09 17.20 -7.49
CA ALA A 78 6.39 18.41 -7.91
C ALA A 78 6.10 19.34 -6.72
N LEU A 79 6.23 18.81 -5.49
CA LEU A 79 5.98 19.52 -4.24
C LEU A 79 7.24 20.19 -3.67
N PHE A 80 8.44 19.81 -4.13
CA PHE A 80 9.70 20.31 -3.57
C PHE A 80 10.49 21.16 -4.58
N PRO A 81 11.12 22.27 -4.14
CA PRO A 81 12.02 23.06 -4.97
C PRO A 81 13.16 22.22 -5.54
N THR A 82 13.52 22.45 -6.80
CA THR A 82 14.51 21.68 -7.58
C THR A 82 15.85 21.46 -6.86
N LYS A 83 16.27 22.38 -5.98
CA LYS A 83 17.54 22.32 -5.24
C LYS A 83 17.57 21.29 -4.10
N ILE A 84 16.43 20.94 -3.50
CA ILE A 84 16.37 20.06 -2.30
C ILE A 84 15.54 18.79 -2.52
N ARG A 85 15.01 18.60 -3.74
CA ARG A 85 14.06 17.55 -4.10
C ARG A 85 14.49 16.14 -3.69
N TYR A 86 15.73 15.74 -3.99
CA TYR A 86 16.19 14.39 -3.67
C TYR A 86 16.49 14.21 -2.18
N GLY A 87 17.12 15.20 -1.53
CA GLY A 87 17.45 15.13 -0.10
C GLY A 87 16.22 15.14 0.79
N ALA A 88 15.29 16.07 0.57
CA ALA A 88 14.05 16.17 1.33
C ALA A 88 13.17 14.91 1.15
N LEU A 89 13.09 14.38 -0.08
CA LEU A 89 12.35 13.16 -0.37
C LEU A 89 12.98 11.94 0.30
N ALA A 90 14.30 11.76 0.17
CA ALA A 90 14.99 10.63 0.77
C ALA A 90 14.89 10.65 2.30
N ILE A 91 15.06 11.81 2.93
CA ILE A 91 14.95 11.94 4.39
C ILE A 91 13.50 11.69 4.83
N GLY A 92 12.53 12.36 4.23
CA GLY A 92 11.11 12.20 4.61
C GLY A 92 10.61 10.77 4.41
N PHE A 93 10.98 10.13 3.29
CA PHE A 93 10.60 8.75 3.00
C PHE A 93 11.29 7.76 3.94
N ASN A 94 12.62 7.83 4.09
CA ASN A 94 13.34 6.89 4.96
C ASN A 94 12.95 7.05 6.43
N VAL A 95 12.74 8.27 6.92
CA VAL A 95 12.28 8.48 8.30
C VAL A 95 10.88 7.90 8.50
N SER A 96 9.95 8.17 7.58
CA SER A 96 8.59 7.62 7.67
C SER A 96 8.58 6.09 7.58
N VAL A 97 9.31 5.50 6.63
CA VAL A 97 9.41 4.04 6.48
C VAL A 97 10.14 3.41 7.67
N SER A 98 11.16 4.05 8.21
CA SER A 98 11.89 3.53 9.38
C SER A 98 11.02 3.57 10.63
N LEU A 99 10.26 4.64 10.86
CA LEU A 99 9.34 4.74 11.99
C LEU A 99 8.18 3.74 11.83
N PHE A 100 7.45 3.80 10.73
CA PHE A 100 6.20 3.05 10.58
C PHE A 100 6.37 1.63 10.04
N GLY A 101 7.47 1.33 9.36
CA GLY A 101 7.73 0.01 8.79
C GLY A 101 7.92 -1.07 9.86
N GLY A 102 8.55 -0.73 10.99
CA GLY A 102 8.75 -1.65 12.12
C GLY A 102 7.70 -1.55 13.21
N THR A 103 7.21 -0.33 13.51
CA THR A 103 6.26 -0.13 14.62
C THR A 103 4.86 -0.63 14.29
N THR A 104 4.40 -0.50 13.05
CA THR A 104 3.07 -0.97 12.61
C THR A 104 2.85 -2.47 12.87
N PRO A 105 3.72 -3.39 12.43
CA PRO A 105 3.55 -4.82 12.73
C PRO A 105 3.66 -5.13 14.24
N LEU A 106 4.50 -4.40 14.98
CA LEU A 106 4.62 -4.55 16.43
C LEU A 106 3.35 -4.14 17.18
N VAL A 107 2.79 -2.97 16.84
CA VAL A 107 1.55 -2.46 17.43
C VAL A 107 0.37 -3.35 17.07
N THR A 108 0.27 -3.76 15.80
CA THR A 108 -0.81 -4.66 15.36
C THR A 108 -0.71 -6.04 16.01
N ALA A 109 0.49 -6.62 16.12
CA ALA A 109 0.69 -7.88 16.84
C ALA A 109 0.31 -7.76 18.32
N TRP A 110 0.71 -6.68 18.99
CA TRP A 110 0.35 -6.41 20.38
C TRP A 110 -1.17 -6.23 20.57
N LEU A 111 -1.82 -5.54 19.64
CA LEU A 111 -3.28 -5.36 19.64
C LEU A 111 -3.99 -6.72 19.48
N VAL A 112 -3.53 -7.55 18.54
CA VAL A 112 -4.07 -8.90 18.32
C VAL A 112 -3.91 -9.76 19.58
N ASP A 113 -2.75 -9.71 20.24
CA ASP A 113 -2.48 -10.46 21.47
C ASP A 113 -3.40 -10.05 22.62
N ARG A 114 -3.65 -8.73 22.79
CA ARG A 114 -4.51 -8.21 23.86
C ARG A 114 -6.01 -8.42 23.60
N THR A 115 -6.42 -8.47 22.34
CA THR A 115 -7.85 -8.45 21.98
C THR A 115 -8.35 -9.79 21.44
N GLY A 116 -7.44 -10.72 21.14
CA GLY A 116 -7.74 -12.01 20.52
C GLY A 116 -8.30 -11.92 19.10
N ASN A 117 -8.39 -10.70 18.54
CA ASN A 117 -9.02 -10.46 17.25
C ASN A 117 -7.98 -10.27 16.15
N LEU A 118 -7.80 -11.32 15.34
CA LEU A 118 -6.89 -11.36 14.18
C LEU A 118 -7.24 -10.33 13.08
N MET A 119 -8.36 -9.61 13.17
CA MET A 119 -8.74 -8.54 12.24
C MET A 119 -8.13 -7.18 12.57
N MET A 120 -7.46 -7.02 13.72
CA MET A 120 -6.90 -5.74 14.12
C MET A 120 -5.93 -5.09 13.13
N PRO A 121 -5.11 -5.84 12.38
CA PRO A 121 -4.32 -5.25 11.30
C PRO A 121 -5.18 -4.60 10.20
N ALA A 122 -6.41 -5.09 9.99
CA ALA A 122 -7.32 -4.56 8.98
C ALA A 122 -7.88 -3.19 9.37
N TYR A 123 -8.16 -3.01 10.66
CA TYR A 123 -8.68 -1.75 11.22
C TYR A 123 -7.60 -0.68 11.42
N TYR A 124 -6.32 -1.09 11.48
CA TYR A 124 -5.20 -0.18 11.66
C TYR A 124 -4.68 0.42 10.34
N LEU A 125 -4.98 -0.21 9.21
CA LEU A 125 -4.68 0.26 7.85
C LEU A 125 -5.60 1.41 7.43
#